data_AF-R2RXM3-F1
#
_entry.id   AF-R2RXM3-F1
#
_cell.length_a   1.000
_cell.length_b   1.000
_cell.length_c   1.000
_cell.angle_alpha   90.00
_cell.angle_beta   90.00
_cell.angle_gamma   90.00
#
_symmetry.space_group_name_H-M   'P 1'
#
loop_
_entity.id
_entity.type
_entity.pdbx_description
1 polymer ?
#
loop_
_entity_poly.entity_id
_entity_poly.type
_entity_poly.pdbx_seq_one_letter_code
_entity_poly.pdbx_strand_id
1 'polypeptide(L)'
;MYSTLYINCKGCYTFFVNVKGTIHKRGDRLQNRIQKLRKERKLTQSELANDLEVTRQTIISLESGRYNASLILAHKIARLFDLTIEDIFIFDDEEEE
;
A
#
# COMPACT_ATOMS: atom_id res chain seq x y z
N MET A 1 -46.54 -0.28 -6.91
CA MET A 1 -46.04 -1.22 -5.89
C MET A 1 -44.79 -1.89 -6.45
N TYR A 2 -43.66 -1.17 -6.48
CA TYR A 2 -42.39 -1.74 -6.94
C TYR A 2 -41.47 -1.80 -5.73
N SER A 3 -41.29 -3.03 -5.24
CA SER A 3 -40.45 -3.38 -4.11
C SER A 3 -38.98 -3.16 -4.48
N THR A 4 -38.34 -2.19 -3.85
CA THR A 4 -36.89 -1.98 -3.95
C THR A 4 -36.20 -3.03 -3.06
N LEU A 5 -35.64 -4.07 -3.66
CA LEU A 5 -34.84 -5.06 -2.93
C LEU A 5 -33.43 -4.49 -2.70
N TYR A 6 -33.13 -4.15 -1.45
CA TYR A 6 -31.77 -3.86 -0.99
C TYR A 6 -30.97 -5.17 -0.92
N ILE A 7 -30.05 -5.37 -1.86
CA ILE A 7 -29.03 -6.42 -1.72
C ILE A 7 -27.82 -5.78 -1.02
N ASN A 8 -27.75 -5.99 0.30
CA ASN A 8 -26.55 -5.75 1.08
C ASN A 8 -25.53 -6.85 0.75
N CYS A 9 -24.61 -6.58 -0.19
CA CYS A 9 -23.47 -7.46 -0.44
C CYS A 9 -22.15 -6.68 -0.25
N LYS A 10 -21.32 -7.19 0.65
CA LYS A 10 -20.02 -6.63 1.04
C LYS A 10 -19.07 -6.57 -0.16
N GLY A 11 -18.40 -5.43 -0.35
CA GLY A 11 -17.22 -5.33 -1.22
C GLY A 11 -17.54 -4.98 -2.67
N CYS A 12 -17.86 -3.72 -2.93
CA CYS A 12 -17.91 -3.17 -4.28
C CYS A 12 -16.49 -2.83 -4.74
N TYR A 13 -15.84 -3.77 -5.42
CA TYR A 13 -14.91 -3.41 -6.50
C TYR A 13 -15.58 -3.86 -7.79
N THR A 14 -16.11 -2.90 -8.53
CA THR A 14 -16.56 -3.09 -9.90
C THR A 14 -15.42 -3.67 -10.73
N PHE A 15 -15.63 -4.86 -11.30
CA PHE A 15 -14.71 -5.52 -12.22
C PHE A 15 -15.37 -5.57 -13.61
N PHE A 16 -14.74 -4.96 -14.61
CA PHE A 16 -15.14 -5.08 -16.03
C PHE A 16 -13.88 -5.17 -16.93
N VAL A 17 -13.66 -6.40 -17.44
CA VAL A 17 -13.19 -6.91 -18.78
C VAL A 17 -12.02 -6.19 -19.54
N ASN A 18 -11.12 -6.78 -20.36
CA ASN A 18 -10.92 -8.12 -20.95
C ASN A 18 -9.56 -8.27 -21.71
N VAL A 19 -9.22 -9.53 -22.08
CA VAL A 19 -8.34 -10.11 -23.14
C VAL A 19 -6.87 -9.71 -23.36
N LYS A 20 -6.00 -10.72 -23.18
CA LYS A 20 -4.64 -10.94 -23.74
C LYS A 20 -3.55 -9.92 -23.38
N GLY A 21 -2.92 -10.15 -22.23
CA GLY A 21 -1.58 -9.66 -21.93
C GLY A 21 -0.90 -10.61 -20.97
N THR A 22 0.16 -11.27 -21.41
CA THR A 22 1.02 -12.09 -20.58
C THR A 22 1.46 -11.31 -19.35
N ILE A 23 1.38 -11.93 -18.17
CA ILE A 23 1.94 -11.39 -16.92
C ILE A 23 3.46 -11.35 -17.10
N HIS A 24 3.98 -10.28 -17.69
CA HIS A 24 5.40 -9.98 -17.62
C HIS A 24 5.65 -9.59 -16.16
N LYS A 25 6.26 -10.49 -15.38
CA LYS A 25 6.91 -10.09 -14.14
C LYS A 25 8.15 -9.27 -14.50
N ARG A 26 7.97 -8.05 -15.03
CA ARG A 26 8.98 -7.01 -14.83
C ARG A 26 8.98 -6.77 -13.34
N GLY A 27 10.05 -7.24 -12.69
CA GLY A 27 10.18 -7.16 -11.25
C GLY A 27 10.50 -5.72 -10.89
N ASP A 28 9.49 -4.86 -10.84
CA ASP A 28 9.63 -3.54 -10.25
C ASP A 28 10.01 -3.77 -8.78
N ARG A 29 11.31 -3.67 -8.48
CA ARG A 29 11.83 -3.91 -7.12
C ARG A 29 11.49 -2.68 -6.28
N LEU A 30 10.31 -2.71 -5.67
CA LEU A 30 9.88 -1.68 -4.74
C LEU A 30 10.54 -1.88 -3.37
N GLN A 31 11.52 -1.04 -3.05
CA GLN A 31 12.08 -0.93 -1.71
C GLN A 31 11.32 0.13 -0.91
N ASN A 32 11.17 -0.07 0.40
CA ASN A 32 10.58 0.96 1.26
C ASN A 32 11.46 1.27 2.47
N ARG A 33 11.41 2.53 2.91
CA ARG A 33 12.19 3.04 4.05
C ARG A 33 11.40 3.08 5.36
N ILE A 34 10.19 2.50 5.40
CA ILE A 34 9.26 2.59 6.52
C ILE A 34 9.91 2.08 7.82
N GLN A 35 10.60 0.95 7.76
CA GLN A 35 11.25 0.39 8.96
C GLN A 35 12.34 1.33 9.51
N LYS A 36 13.11 1.97 8.62
CA LYS A 36 14.16 2.91 9.00
C LYS A 36 13.55 4.15 9.66
N LEU A 37 12.56 4.77 9.00
CA LEU A 37 11.87 5.97 9.49
C LEU A 37 11.17 5.72 10.84
N ARG A 38 10.56 4.54 11.00
CA ARG A 38 9.93 4.14 12.26
C ARG A 38 10.96 4.06 13.40
N LYS A 39 12.12 3.44 13.14
CA LYS A 39 13.20 3.32 14.14
C LYS A 39 13.81 4.68 14.50
N GLU A 40 13.99 5.56 13.52
CA GLU A 40 14.47 6.93 13.75
C GLU A 40 13.56 7.72 14.69
N ARG A 41 12.24 7.52 14.57
CA ARG A 41 11.24 8.12 15.47
C ARG A 41 10.99 7.32 16.76
N LYS A 42 11.73 6.23 17.00
CA LYS A 42 11.57 5.32 18.15
C LYS A 42 10.16 4.75 18.33
N LEU A 43 9.43 4.60 17.22
CA LEU A 43 8.07 4.04 17.23
C LEU A 43 8.10 2.51 17.16
N THR A 44 7.19 1.87 17.87
CA THR A 44 6.88 0.45 17.70
C THR A 44 5.99 0.23 16.48
N GLN A 45 5.91 -1.01 15.99
CA GLN A 45 5.01 -1.33 14.87
C GLN A 45 3.53 -1.10 15.21
N SER A 46 3.16 -1.29 16.49
CA SER A 46 1.79 -1.05 16.95
C SER A 46 1.45 0.43 17.01
N GLU A 47 2.39 1.28 17.47
CA GLU A 47 2.19 2.73 17.48
C GLU A 47 2.04 3.28 16.07
N LEU A 48 2.93 2.90 15.14
CA LEU A 48 2.81 3.30 13.74
C LEU A 48 1.49 2.81 13.10
N ALA A 49 1.03 1.61 13.47
CA ALA A 49 -0.23 1.08 13.00
C ALA A 49 -1.42 1.92 13.50
N ASN A 50 -1.39 2.33 14.77
CA ASN A 50 -2.41 3.18 15.36
C ASN A 50 -2.43 4.56 14.69
N ASP A 51 -1.27 5.18 14.48
CA ASP A 51 -1.17 6.51 13.85
C ASP A 51 -1.68 6.52 12.40
N LEU A 52 -1.54 5.39 11.69
CA LEU A 52 -2.00 5.22 10.31
C LEU A 52 -3.41 4.62 10.20
N GLU A 53 -4.04 4.28 11.33
CA GLU A 53 -5.34 3.62 11.42
C GLU A 53 -5.38 2.29 10.64
N VAL A 54 -4.30 1.51 10.73
CA VAL A 54 -4.17 0.20 10.09
C VAL A 54 -3.87 -0.88 11.12
N THR A 55 -3.95 -2.14 10.70
CA THR A 55 -3.56 -3.24 11.59
C THR A 55 -2.04 -3.31 11.73
N ARG A 56 -1.53 -3.81 12.86
CA ARG A 56 -0.11 -4.13 13.02
C ARG A 56 0.40 -5.06 11.91
N GLN A 57 -0.43 -5.98 11.45
CA GLN A 57 -0.09 -6.90 10.36
C GLN A 57 0.15 -6.17 9.04
N THR A 58 -0.58 -5.08 8.79
CA THR A 58 -0.36 -4.20 7.63
C THR A 58 1.04 -3.60 7.68
N ILE A 59 1.47 -3.08 8.84
CA ILE A 59 2.82 -2.53 9.01
C ILE A 59 3.89 -3.59 8.81
N ILE A 60 3.70 -4.81 9.33
CA ILE A 60 4.65 -5.93 9.13
C ILE A 60 4.77 -6.27 7.63
N SER A 61 3.66 -6.34 6.91
CA SER A 61 3.66 -6.65 5.49
C SER A 61 4.27 -5.53 4.65
N LEU A 62 4.05 -4.26 5.04
CA LEU A 62 4.70 -3.10 4.44
C LEU A 62 6.22 -3.15 4.65
N GLU A 63 6.69 -3.30 5.88
CA GLU A 63 8.12 -3.36 6.20
C GLU A 63 8.85 -4.53 5.52
N SER A 64 8.14 -5.62 5.21
CA SER A 64 8.70 -6.77 4.50
C SER A 64 8.63 -6.66 2.97
N GLY A 65 8.05 -5.58 2.44
CA GLY A 65 7.89 -5.38 0.99
C GLY A 65 6.91 -6.34 0.33
N ARG A 66 6.12 -7.09 1.12
CA ARG A 66 5.16 -8.08 0.61
C ARG A 66 3.79 -7.47 0.27
N TYR A 67 3.58 -6.21 0.61
CA TYR A 67 2.32 -5.53 0.42
C TYR A 67 2.51 -4.22 -0.34
N ASN A 68 1.85 -4.13 -1.49
CA ASN A 68 1.75 -2.89 -2.24
C ASN A 68 0.74 -1.98 -1.54
N ALA A 69 1.23 -0.88 -0.96
CA ALA A 69 0.40 0.12 -0.32
C ALA A 69 -0.59 0.71 -1.34
N SER A 70 -1.83 0.97 -0.91
CA SER A 70 -2.70 1.84 -1.70
C SER A 70 -2.12 3.27 -1.72
N LEU A 71 -2.43 4.05 -2.75
CA LEU A 71 -1.96 5.43 -2.85
C LEU A 71 -2.38 6.27 -1.62
N ILE A 72 -3.58 6.02 -1.09
CA ILE A 72 -4.08 6.68 0.12
C ILE A 72 -3.18 6.36 1.32
N LEU A 73 -2.80 5.10 1.50
CA LEU A 73 -1.93 4.68 2.60
C LEU A 73 -0.51 5.24 2.42
N ALA A 74 0.03 5.22 1.21
CA ALA A 74 1.31 5.83 0.89
C ALA A 74 1.29 7.34 1.21
N HIS A 75 0.22 8.05 0.86
CA HIS A 75 0.03 9.46 1.19
C HIS A 75 -0.06 9.71 2.71
N LYS A 76 -0.79 8.87 3.46
CA LYS A 76 -0.84 8.96 4.93
C LYS A 76 0.55 8.78 5.55
N ILE A 77 1.33 7.81 5.06
CA ILE A 77 2.69 7.54 5.52
C ILE A 77 3.61 8.75 5.22
N ALA A 78 3.54 9.29 4.00
CA ALA A 78 4.25 10.50 3.58
C ALA A 78 3.97 11.69 4.52
N ARG A 79 2.68 11.95 4.78
CA ARG A 79 2.25 13.00 5.71
C ARG A 79 2.72 12.78 7.14
N LEU A 80 2.70 11.54 7.62
CA LEU A 80 3.15 11.21 8.96
C LEU A 80 4.65 11.47 9.11
N PHE A 81 5.46 11.07 8.12
CA PHE A 81 6.91 11.25 8.17
C PHE A 81 7.41 12.62 7.71
N ASP A 82 6.52 13.47 7.19
CA ASP A 82 6.83 14.76 6.57
C ASP A 82 7.82 14.61 5.39
N LEU A 83 7.54 13.62 4.55
CA LEU A 83 8.35 13.25 3.38
C LEU A 83 7.46 13.10 2.16
N THR A 84 8.06 13.03 0.97
CA THR A 84 7.33 12.69 -0.26
C THR A 84 7.13 11.17 -0.36
N ILE A 85 6.26 10.72 -1.28
CA ILE A 85 6.02 9.27 -1.49
C ILE A 85 7.30 8.63 -2.04
N GLU A 86 7.96 9.34 -2.93
CA GLU A 86 9.21 8.99 -3.61
C GLU A 86 10.38 8.85 -2.63
N ASP A 87 10.40 9.64 -1.55
CA ASP A 87 11.40 9.51 -0.48
C ASP A 87 11.24 8.23 0.34
N ILE A 88 10.02 7.68 0.40
CA ILE A 88 9.66 6.52 1.24
C ILE A 88 9.67 5.23 0.44
N PHE A 89 9.16 5.26 -0.79
CA PHE A 89 9.01 4.13 -1.69
C PHE A 89 9.95 4.32 -2.88
N ILE A 90 11.05 3.57 -2.88
CA ILE A 90 12.10 3.62 -3.89
C ILE A 90 11.79 2.55 -4.94
N PHE A 91 11.59 2.99 -6.17
CA PHE A 91 11.45 2.12 -7.33
C PHE A 91 12.84 1.96 -7.94
N ASP A 92 13.37 0.74 -7.95
CA ASP A 92 14.53 0.43 -8.79
C ASP A 92 14.00 0.27 -10.21
N ASP A 93 14.10 1.33 -10.99
CA ASP A 93 14.00 1.24 -12.44
C ASP A 93 15.30 0.59 -12.93
N GLU A 94 15.31 -0.74 -13.09
CA GLU A 94 16.33 -1.37 -13.93
C GLU A 94 16.09 -0.87 -15.36
N GLU A 95 16.67 0.28 -15.70
CA GLU A 95 16.89 0.65 -17.09
C GLU A 95 17.84 -0.40 -17.67
N GLU A 96 17.30 -1.29 -18.51
CA GLU A 96 18.09 -2.10 -19.45
C GLU A 96 18.91 -1.12 -20.32
N GLU A 97 20.22 -1.01 -20.05
CA GLU A 97 21.21 -0.58 -21.05
C GLU A 97 21.39 -1.66 -22.14
#